data_AF-A0A9D5F568-F1
#
_entry.id   AF-A0A9D5F568-F1
#
_cell.length_a   1.000
_cell.length_b   1.000
_cell.length_c   1.000
_cell.angle_alpha   90.00
_cell.angle_beta   90.00
_cell.angle_gamma   90.00
#
_symmetry.space_group_name_H-M   'P 1'
#
loop_
_entity.id
_entity.type
_entity.pdbx_description
1 polymer ?
#
loop_
_entity_poly.entity_id
_entity_poly.type
_entity_poly.pdbx_seq_one_letter_code
_entity_poly.pdbx_strand_id
1 'polypeptide(L)' 'MATSATVPTFGELTADARAQLPAVNVSGSTYSQNPALRMLIANGKVVQEGQDIAPGLRLETIGPRSAVLNHQGLRYSIGY' A
#
# COMPACT_ATOMS: atom_id res chain seq x y z
N MET A 1 3.14 19.49 -19.80
CA MET A 1 4.15 18.89 -18.90
C MET A 1 3.51 17.65 -18.29
N ALA A 2 3.95 16.45 -18.66
CA ALA A 2 3.40 15.20 -18.14
C ALA A 2 4.10 14.88 -16.81
N THR A 3 3.37 15.01 -15.70
CA THR A 3 3.86 14.66 -14.37
C THR A 3 4.15 13.17 -14.34
N SER A 4 5.42 12.82 -14.14
CA SER A 4 5.88 11.45 -13.94
C SER A 4 5.02 10.81 -12.85
N ALA A 5 4.37 9.69 -13.17
CA ALA A 5 3.47 8.94 -12.29
C ALA A 5 4.23 8.28 -11.12
N THR A 6 4.92 9.08 -10.30
CA THR A 6 5.50 8.63 -9.06
C THR A 6 4.37 8.47 -8.06
N VAL A 7 4.20 7.26 -7.54
CA VAL A 7 3.26 7.02 -6.46
C VAL A 7 3.77 7.81 -5.25
N PRO A 8 3.02 8.82 -4.75
CA PRO A 8 3.46 9.61 -3.60
C PRO A 8 3.59 8.71 -2.37
N THR A 9 4.56 8.98 -1.53
CA THR A 9 4.67 8.27 -0.25
C THR A 9 3.61 8.78 0.74
N PHE A 10 3.29 7.99 1.78
CA PHE A 10 2.34 8.43 2.81
C PHE A 10 2.69 9.79 3.44
N GLY A 11 3.97 10.14 3.53
CA GLY A 11 4.43 11.45 4.02
C GLY A 11 4.18 12.61 3.06
N GLU A 12 4.07 12.34 1.76
CA GLU A 12 3.79 13.33 0.71
C GLU A 12 2.29 13.57 0.50
N LEU A 13 1.45 12.73 1.11
CA LEU A 13 0.00 12.91 1.06
C LEU A 13 -0.42 14.16 1.83
N THR A 14 -1.44 14.84 1.30
CA THR A 14 -2.09 15.96 1.98
C THR A 14 -2.74 15.49 3.30
N ALA A 15 -2.92 16.42 4.24
CA ALA A 15 -3.57 16.13 5.51
C ALA A 15 -4.97 15.50 5.33
N ASP A 16 -5.72 15.95 4.32
CA ASP A 16 -7.05 15.43 3.99
C ASP A 16 -7.01 13.97 3.54
N ALA A 17 -6.11 13.65 2.60
CA ALA A 17 -5.87 12.28 2.15
C ALA A 17 -5.47 11.38 3.33
N ARG A 18 -4.53 11.83 4.17
CA ARG A 18 -4.10 11.07 5.37
C ARG A 18 -5.21 10.87 6.38
N ALA A 19 -6.15 11.80 6.50
CA ALA A 19 -7.31 11.68 7.39
C ALA A 19 -8.36 10.68 6.86
N GLN A 20 -8.45 10.51 5.53
CA GLN A 20 -9.33 9.53 4.90
C GLN A 20 -8.74 8.11 4.89
N LEU A 21 -7.42 7.98 5.07
CA LEU A 21 -6.77 6.67 5.09
C LEU A 21 -7.13 5.90 6.36
N PRO A 22 -7.49 4.61 6.24
CA PRO A 22 -7.69 3.78 7.41
C PRO A 22 -6.37 3.59 8.16
N ALA A 23 -6.45 3.32 9.47
CA ALA A 23 -5.28 2.91 10.22
C ALA A 23 -4.79 1.56 9.67
N VAL A 24 -3.64 1.58 8.99
CA VAL A 24 -2.96 0.39 8.50
C VAL A 24 -1.74 0.17 9.37
N ASN A 25 -1.78 -0.86 10.22
CA ASN A 25 -0.62 -1.27 10.96
C ASN A 25 0.09 -2.38 10.20
N VAL A 26 1.19 -2.04 9.52
CA VAL A 26 2.03 -3.05 8.87
C VAL A 26 2.89 -3.70 9.94
N SER A 27 2.62 -4.97 10.23
CA SER A 27 3.41 -5.74 11.21
C SER A 27 4.57 -6.49 10.56
N GLY A 28 4.52 -6.70 9.25
CA GLY A 28 5.57 -7.37 8.51
C GLY A 28 5.24 -7.51 7.03
N SER A 29 6.22 -7.94 6.27
CA SER A 29 6.06 -8.24 4.84
C SER A 29 6.98 -9.39 4.48
N THR A 30 6.51 -10.24 3.57
CA THR A 30 7.27 -11.29 2.94
C THR A 30 7.40 -10.91 1.48
N TYR A 31 8.58 -10.44 1.11
CA TYR A 31 8.91 -10.21 -0.29
C TYR A 31 9.42 -11.50 -0.93
N SER A 32 8.93 -11.81 -2.12
CA SER A 32 9.39 -12.92 -2.96
C SER A 32 9.44 -12.46 -4.40
N GLN A 33 10.34 -13.04 -5.19
CA GLN A 33 10.40 -12.74 -6.63
C GLN A 33 9.07 -13.07 -7.32
N ASN A 34 8.42 -14.15 -6.88
CA ASN A 34 7.09 -14.55 -7.34
C ASN A 34 6.01 -13.67 -6.68
N PRO A 35 5.19 -12.92 -7.45
CA PRO A 35 4.11 -12.08 -6.92
C PRO A 35 3.08 -12.89 -6.12
N ALA A 36 2.82 -14.14 -6.51
CA ALA A 36 1.94 -15.05 -5.78
C ALA A 36 2.43 -15.41 -4.36
N LEU A 37 3.73 -15.26 -4.10
CA LEU A 37 4.34 -15.51 -2.79
C LEU A 37 4.56 -14.22 -1.99
N ARG A 38 4.21 -13.06 -2.56
CA ARG A 38 4.33 -11.80 -1.84
C ARG A 38 3.15 -11.65 -0.90
N MET A 39 3.49 -11.42 0.36
CA MET A 39 2.51 -11.28 1.43
C MET A 39 2.84 -10.04 2.25
N LEU A 40 1.84 -9.26 2.59
CA LEU A 40 1.96 -8.14 3.52
C LEU A 40 1.08 -8.46 4.73
N ILE A 41 1.61 -8.26 5.92
CA ILE A 41 0.86 -8.44 7.16
C ILE A 41 0.39 -7.05 7.60
N ALA A 42 -0.87 -6.77 7.35
CA ALA A 42 -1.51 -5.50 7.67
C ALA A 42 -2.69 -5.74 8.61
N ASN A 43 -2.76 -5.01 9.73
CA ASN A 43 -3.78 -5.18 10.77
C ASN A 43 -3.89 -6.63 11.28
N GLY A 44 -2.76 -7.34 11.36
CA GLY A 44 -2.71 -8.75 11.76
C GLY A 44 -3.26 -9.73 10.72
N LYS A 45 -3.55 -9.27 9.50
CA LYS A 45 -4.04 -10.11 8.38
C LYS A 45 -2.99 -10.20 7.29
N VAL A 46 -2.85 -11.39 6.71
CA VAL A 46 -2.00 -11.63 5.55
C VAL A 46 -2.77 -11.26 4.29
N VAL A 47 -2.23 -10.33 3.51
CA VAL A 47 -2.81 -9.83 2.26
C VAL A 47 -1.79 -9.97 1.13
N GLN A 48 -2.27 -10.04 -0.11
CA GLN A 48 -1.44 -10.23 -1.31
C GLN A 48 -1.70 -9.13 -2.33
N GLU A 49 -0.83 -9.01 -3.33
CA GLU A 49 -1.02 -8.07 -4.44
C GLU A 49 -2.38 -8.31 -5.12
N GLY A 50 -3.18 -7.25 -5.26
CA GLY A 50 -4.54 -7.29 -5.79
C GLY A 50 -5.63 -7.53 -4.74
N GLN A 51 -5.28 -7.83 -3.48
CA GLN A 51 -6.25 -8.03 -2.40
C GLN A 51 -6.60 -6.74 -1.68
N ASP A 52 -7.79 -6.73 -1.08
CA ASP A 52 -8.24 -5.68 -0.17
C ASP A 52 -7.65 -5.88 1.23
N ILE A 53 -6.98 -4.85 1.74
CA ILE A 53 -6.42 -4.81 3.09
C ILE A 53 -7.49 -4.37 4.09
N ALA A 54 -8.28 -3.39 3.69
CA ALA A 54 -9.33 -2.78 4.49
C ALA A 54 -10.45 -2.33 3.53
N PRO A 55 -11.67 -2.06 4.02
CA PRO A 55 -12.75 -1.54 3.18
C PRO A 55 -12.32 -0.25 2.47
N GLY A 56 -12.25 -0.31 1.13
CA GLY A 56 -11.79 0.80 0.30
C GLY A 56 -10.28 0.86 0.07
N LEU A 57 -9.46 0.05 0.76
CA LEU A 57 -8.01 -0.02 0.63
C LEU A 57 -7.58 -1.32 -0.06
N ARG A 58 -7.03 -1.21 -1.26
CA ARG A 58 -6.47 -2.33 -2.03
C ARG A 58 -4.95 -2.26 -2.06
N LEU A 59 -4.31 -3.43 -1.97
CA LEU A 59 -2.89 -3.57 -2.27
C LEU A 59 -2.72 -3.70 -3.78
N GLU A 60 -2.02 -2.75 -4.43
CA GLU A 60 -1.73 -2.88 -5.85
C GLU A 60 -0.42 -3.62 -6.10
N THR A 61 0.64 -3.30 -5.35
CA THR A 61 1.95 -3.90 -5.57
C THR A 61 2.73 -4.00 -4.26
N ILE A 62 3.43 -5.11 -4.05
CA ILE A 62 4.38 -5.32 -2.97
C ILE A 62 5.78 -5.28 -3.59
N GLY A 63 6.53 -4.24 -3.24
CA GLY A 63 7.96 -4.12 -3.49
C GLY A 63 8.79 -4.74 -2.35
N PRO A 64 10.12 -4.71 -2.48
CA PRO A 64 11.04 -5.32 -1.50
C PRO A 64 11.11 -4.56 -0.17
N ARG A 65 10.92 -3.24 -0.18
CA ARG A 65 10.98 -2.36 1.00
C ARG A 65 9.82 -1.36 1.06
N SER A 66 8.86 -1.52 0.17
CA SER A 66 7.72 -0.62 0.06
C SER A 66 6.54 -1.35 -0.54
N ALA A 67 5.33 -0.93 -0.21
CA ALA A 67 4.11 -1.43 -0.82
C ALA A 67 3.32 -0.25 -1.40
N VAL A 68 2.75 -0.45 -2.59
CA VAL A 68 1.83 0.48 -3.24
C VAL A 68 0.41 0.05 -2.93
N LEU A 69 -0.33 0.96 -2.33
CA LEU A 69 -1.72 0.79 -1.96
C LEU A 69 -2.58 1.79 -2.72
N ASN A 70 -3.83 1.44 -2.93
CA ASN A 70 -4.84 2.28 -3.53
C ASN A 70 -6.05 2.34 -2.60
N HIS A 71 -6.32 3.52 -2.06
CA HIS A 71 -7.50 3.77 -1.23
C HIS A 71 -8.52 4.59 -2.01
N GLN A 72 -9.63 3.98 -2.43
CA GLN A 72 -10.72 4.67 -3.15
C GLN A 72 -10.26 5.56 -4.34
N GLY A 73 -9.18 5.18 -5.03
CA GLY A 73 -8.59 5.94 -6.14
C GLY A 73 -7.33 6.74 -5.77
N LEU A 74 -7.02 6.87 -4.49
CA LEU A 74 -5.77 7.47 -4.00
C LEU A 74 -4.67 6.41 -3.94
N ARG A 75 -3.72 6.47 -4.88
CA ARG A 75 -2.52 5.62 -4.87
C ARG A 75 -1.42 6.23 -4.02
N TYR A 76 -0.87 5.45 -3.11
CA TYR A 76 0.26 5.86 -2.28
C TYR A 76 1.17 4.69 -1.92
N SER A 77 2.43 5.01 -1.64
CA SER A 77 3.45 4.05 -1.25
C SER A 77 3.70 4.14 0.25
N ILE A 78 3.79 3.01 0.92
CA ILE A 78 4.24 2.92 2.31
C ILE A 78 5.58 2.18 2.33
N GLY A 79 6.58 2.80 2.96
CA GLY A 79 7.75 2.11 3.45
C GLY A 79 7.44 1.49 4.81
N TYR A 80 7.99 0.33 5.08
CA TYR A 80 7.91 -0.38 6.36
C TYR A 80 9.31 -0.71 6.87
#